data_AF-A0A6J7BFN4-F1
#
_entry.id   AF-A0A6J7BFN4-F1
#
_cell.length_a   1.000
_cell.length_b   1.000
_cell.length_c   1.000
_cell.angle_alpha   90.00
_cell.angle_beta   90.00
_cell.angle_gamma   90.00
#
_symmetry.space_group_name_H-M   'P 1'
#
loop_
_entity.id
_entity.type
_entity.pdbx_description
1 polymer ?
#
loop_
_entity_poly.entity_id
_entity_poly.type
_entity_poly.pdbx_seq_one_letter_code
_entity_poly.pdbx_strand_id
1 'polypeptide(L)'
;MYLGLDAIRKRAVHAADMTNQGPIAPSARQSIRDGFWVGVLNPKAIVFFAAVLPQFVDIESGHVTVQLIFLGLVFCLLAFISDGSWGLLAGTARAWLATDNRRLERLRATGGTIMILLGVAVLISAVITG
;
A
#
# COMPACT_ATOMS: atom_id res chain seq x y z
N MET A 1 -10.01 -12.87 8.55
CA MET A 1 -9.75 -14.16 9.23
C MET A 1 -9.28 -15.27 8.27
N TYR A 2 -10.02 -15.59 7.20
CA TYR A 2 -9.62 -16.65 6.23
C TYR A 2 -8.21 -16.44 5.64
N LEU A 3 -7.89 -15.23 5.16
CA LEU A 3 -6.57 -14.89 4.62
C LEU A 3 -5.44 -15.06 5.66
N GLY A 4 -5.70 -14.78 6.94
CA GLY A 4 -4.71 -14.95 8.02
C GLY A 4 -4.46 -16.43 8.34
N LEU A 5 -5.50 -17.26 8.35
CA LEU A 5 -5.37 -18.71 8.51
C LEU A 5 -4.59 -19.34 7.35
N ASP A 6 -4.88 -18.93 6.10
CA ASP A 6 -4.16 -19.43 4.93
C ASP A 6 -2.69 -18.97 4.93
N ALA A 7 -2.43 -17.74 5.36
CA ALA A 7 -1.07 -17.22 5.52
C ALA A 7 -0.23 -18.02 6.54
N ILE A 8 -0.83 -18.50 7.64
CA ILE A 8 -0.14 -19.31 8.66
C ILE A 8 0.07 -20.76 8.17
N ARG A 9 -0.95 -21.36 7.53
CA ARG A 9 -0.92 -22.74 7.04
C ARG A 9 0.07 -22.93 5.91
N LYS A 10 0.10 -22.01 4.95
CA LYS A 10 1.00 -22.04 3.78
C LYS A 10 2.26 -21.21 3.95
N ARG A 11 2.64 -20.87 5.19
CA ARG A 11 3.76 -19.95 5.47
C ARG A 11 5.08 -20.40 4.86
N ALA A 12 5.38 -21.71 4.88
CA ALA A 12 6.63 -22.26 4.36
C ALA A 12 6.68 -22.21 2.82
N VAL A 13 5.58 -22.60 2.16
CA VAL A 13 5.44 -22.55 0.70
C VAL A 13 5.54 -21.11 0.21
N HIS A 14 4.77 -20.21 0.80
CA HIS A 14 4.79 -18.82 0.38
C HIS A 14 6.08 -18.07 0.80
N ALA A 15 6.82 -18.53 1.82
CA ALA A 15 8.15 -17.99 2.14
C ALA A 15 9.17 -18.40 1.08
N ALA A 16 9.13 -19.65 0.63
CA ALA A 16 9.95 -20.12 -0.49
C ALA A 16 9.63 -19.35 -1.79
N ASP A 17 8.35 -19.11 -2.11
CA ASP A 17 7.95 -18.32 -3.29
C ASP A 17 8.47 -16.88 -3.25
N MET A 18 8.66 -16.29 -2.07
CA MET A 18 9.21 -14.93 -1.96
C MET A 18 10.69 -14.84 -2.41
N THR A 19 11.41 -15.97 -2.38
CA THR A 19 12.78 -16.10 -2.88
C THR A 19 12.84 -16.55 -4.34
N ASN A 20 11.82 -17.28 -4.81
CA ASN A 20 11.65 -17.62 -6.23
C ASN A 20 11.02 -16.46 -6.99
N GLN A 21 11.83 -15.47 -7.37
CA GLN A 21 11.40 -14.50 -8.37
C GLN A 21 11.31 -15.24 -9.71
N GLY A 22 10.11 -15.30 -10.29
CA GLY A 22 9.89 -15.90 -11.61
C GLY A 22 10.85 -15.33 -12.68
N PRO A 23 11.00 -16.01 -13.82
CA PRO A 23 12.11 -15.78 -14.76
C PRO A 23 12.15 -14.39 -15.43
N ILE A 24 11.11 -13.56 -15.29
CA ILE A 24 11.01 -12.28 -15.97
C ILE A 24 10.48 -11.22 -14.99
N ALA A 25 11.37 -10.33 -14.54
CA ALA A 25 10.96 -9.11 -13.86
C ALA A 25 10.49 -8.07 -14.90
N PRO A 26 9.38 -7.35 -14.66
CA PRO A 26 8.94 -6.28 -15.55
C PRO A 26 10.01 -5.19 -15.62
N SER A 27 10.18 -4.59 -16.80
CA SER A 27 11.10 -3.46 -16.96
C SER A 27 10.67 -2.27 -16.10
N ALA A 28 11.62 -1.45 -15.64
CA ALA A 28 11.31 -0.25 -14.85
C ALA A 28 10.28 0.66 -15.55
N ARG A 29 10.39 0.79 -16.87
CA ARG A 29 9.46 1.59 -17.68
C ARG A 29 8.04 1.01 -17.66
N GLN A 30 7.90 -0.31 -17.72
CA GLN A 30 6.60 -0.97 -17.64
C GLN A 30 5.98 -0.76 -16.26
N SER A 31 6.73 -0.98 -15.18
CA SER A 31 6.25 -0.77 -13.81
C SER A 31 5.83 0.68 -13.55
N ILE A 32 6.60 1.67 -14.04
CA ILE A 32 6.26 3.09 -13.93
C ILE A 32 4.96 3.40 -14.68
N ARG A 33 4.82 2.92 -15.92
CA ARG A 33 3.64 3.15 -16.75
C ARG A 33 2.39 2.53 -16.11
N ASP A 34 2.50 1.28 -15.70
CA ASP A 34 1.37 0.54 -15.14
C ASP A 34 0.96 1.17 -13.79
N GLY A 35 1.94 1.57 -12.95
CA GLY A 35 1.69 2.32 -11.73
C GLY A 35 1.04 3.68 -11.96
N PHE A 36 1.49 4.44 -12.98
CA PHE A 36 0.90 5.72 -13.35
C PHE A 36 -0.58 5.57 -13.71
N TRP A 37 -0.93 4.62 -14.58
CA TRP A 37 -2.32 4.41 -14.98
C TRP A 37 -3.19 3.91 -13.82
N VAL A 38 -2.69 2.98 -13.01
CA VAL A 38 -3.40 2.52 -11.81
C VAL A 38 -3.65 3.66 -10.83
N GLY A 39 -2.69 4.57 -10.65
CA GLY A 39 -2.81 5.74 -9.78
C GLY A 39 -3.80 6.77 -10.30
N VAL A 40 -3.68 7.16 -11.58
CA VAL A 40 -4.57 8.15 -12.23
C VAL A 40 -6.01 7.65 -12.29
N LEU A 41 -6.20 6.36 -12.57
CA LEU A 41 -7.53 5.74 -12.66
C LEU A 41 -8.07 5.29 -11.30
N ASN A 42 -7.40 5.62 -10.18
CA ASN A 42 -7.85 5.21 -8.87
C ASN A 42 -9.08 6.03 -8.43
N PRO A 43 -10.29 5.43 -8.39
CA PRO A 43 -11.50 6.20 -8.09
C PRO A 43 -11.49 6.76 -6.68
N LYS A 44 -10.80 6.10 -5.74
CA LYS A 44 -10.66 6.57 -4.36
C LYS A 44 -9.83 7.85 -4.29
N ALA A 45 -8.72 7.92 -5.02
CA ALA A 45 -7.88 9.11 -5.09
C ALA A 45 -8.66 10.28 -5.70
N ILE A 46 -9.38 10.05 -6.81
CA ILE A 46 -10.21 11.06 -7.47
C ILE A 46 -11.26 11.63 -6.50
N VAL A 47 -12.02 10.76 -5.82
CA VAL A 47 -13.04 11.17 -4.85
C VAL A 47 -12.42 11.93 -3.68
N PHE A 48 -11.28 11.47 -3.16
CA PHE A 48 -10.56 12.16 -2.09
C PHE A 48 -10.15 13.58 -2.51
N PHE A 49 -9.49 13.74 -3.66
CA PHE A 49 -9.07 15.06 -4.14
C PHE A 49 -10.26 15.97 -4.44
N ALA A 50 -11.31 15.44 -5.06
CA ALA A 50 -12.53 16.20 -5.34
C ALA A 50 -13.22 16.69 -4.06
N ALA A 51 -13.16 15.92 -2.97
CA ALA A 51 -13.74 16.31 -1.69
C ALA A 51 -12.85 17.27 -0.90
N VAL A 52 -11.52 17.10 -0.97
CA VAL A 52 -10.56 17.74 -0.06
C VAL A 52 -9.91 18.97 -0.67
N LEU A 53 -9.47 18.94 -1.93
CA LEU A 53 -8.74 20.08 -2.54
C LEU A 53 -9.57 21.37 -2.59
N PRO A 54 -10.87 21.36 -2.96
CA PRO A 54 -11.65 22.60 -3.01
C PRO A 54 -11.76 23.32 -1.67
N GLN A 55 -11.61 22.60 -0.54
CA GLN A 55 -11.69 23.19 0.80
C GLN A 55 -10.47 24.06 1.15
N PHE A 56 -9.37 23.92 0.41
CA PHE A 56 -8.11 24.64 0.64
C PHE A 56 -7.86 25.78 -0.36
N VAL A 57 -8.81 26.04 -1.25
CA VAL A 57 -8.66 27.02 -2.34
C VAL A 57 -9.50 28.25 -2.07
N ASP A 58 -8.91 29.42 -2.29
CA ASP A 58 -9.61 30.70 -2.18
C ASP A 58 -10.29 31.05 -3.50
N ILE A 59 -11.62 30.93 -3.51
CA ILE A 59 -12.49 31.15 -4.67
C ILE A 59 -12.54 32.65 -5.05
N GLU A 60 -12.37 33.57 -4.11
CA GLU A 60 -12.50 35.01 -4.35
C GLU A 60 -11.28 35.59 -5.11
N SER A 61 -10.14 34.92 -5.00
CA SER A 61 -8.87 35.32 -5.63
C SER A 61 -8.79 35.14 -7.17
N GLY A 62 -9.79 34.51 -7.80
CA GLY A 62 -9.88 34.31 -9.26
C GLY A 62 -8.92 33.28 -9.88
N HIS A 63 -7.99 32.70 -9.11
CA HIS A 63 -6.94 31.79 -9.63
C HIS A 63 -7.09 30.32 -9.14
N VAL A 64 -8.33 29.86 -9.00
CA VAL A 64 -8.68 28.53 -8.44
C VAL A 64 -7.94 27.37 -9.13
N THR A 65 -7.88 27.37 -10.47
CA THR A 65 -7.21 26.29 -11.24
C THR A 65 -5.73 26.16 -10.91
N VAL A 66 -5.02 27.28 -10.74
CA VAL A 66 -3.58 27.28 -10.43
C VAL A 66 -3.36 26.77 -9.01
N GLN A 67 -4.21 27.17 -8.05
CA GLN A 67 -4.14 26.68 -6.67
C GLN A 67 -4.39 25.17 -6.59
N LEU A 68 -5.38 24.66 -7.34
CA LEU A 68 -5.66 23.22 -7.41
C LEU A 68 -4.49 22.43 -8.00
N ILE A 69 -3.89 22.91 -9.10
CA ILE A 69 -2.72 22.26 -9.71
C ILE A 69 -1.54 22.27 -8.74
N PHE A 70 -1.29 23.40 -8.07
CA PHE A 70 -0.21 23.53 -7.09
C PHE A 70 -0.40 22.58 -5.91
N LEU A 71 -1.60 22.55 -5.31
CA LEU A 71 -1.90 21.68 -4.18
C LEU A 71 -1.83 20.20 -4.56
N GLY A 72 -2.31 19.85 -5.76
CA GLY A 72 -2.15 18.52 -6.34
C GLY A 72 -0.69 18.12 -6.52
N LEU A 73 0.16 19.03 -7.03
CA LEU A 73 1.60 18.80 -7.18
C LEU A 73 2.30 18.58 -5.84
N VAL A 74 1.99 19.42 -4.84
CA VAL A 74 2.52 19.29 -3.47
C VAL A 74 2.13 17.93 -2.90
N PHE A 75 0.86 17.53 -3.03
CA PHE A 75 0.42 16.21 -2.59
C PHE A 75 1.18 15.10 -3.32
N CYS A 76 1.31 15.16 -4.65
CA CYS A 76 2.03 14.16 -5.43
C CYS A 76 3.49 14.02 -4.99
N LEU A 77 4.16 15.13 -4.68
CA LEU A 77 5.53 15.13 -4.15
C LEU A 77 5.60 14.48 -2.77
N LEU A 78 4.69 14.82 -1.87
CA LEU A 78 4.61 14.23 -0.54
C LEU A 78 4.33 12.73 -0.60
N ALA A 79 3.40 12.31 -1.47
CA ALA A 79 3.08 10.91 -1.72
C ALA A 79 4.29 10.16 -2.28
N PHE A 80 4.97 10.73 -3.28
CA PHE A 80 6.15 10.13 -3.89
C PHE A 80 7.28 9.93 -2.87
N ILE A 81 7.57 10.93 -2.04
CA ILE A 81 8.61 10.82 -0.99
C ILE A 81 8.20 9.81 0.06
N SER A 82 6.96 9.86 0.54
CA SER A 82 6.45 8.97 1.59
C SER A 82 6.45 7.52 1.13
N ASP A 83 5.81 7.23 -0.01
CA ASP A 83 5.69 5.88 -0.55
C ASP A 83 7.03 5.37 -1.07
N GLY A 84 7.86 6.25 -1.66
CA GLY A 84 9.21 5.92 -2.08
C GLY A 84 10.10 5.51 -0.90
N SER A 85 10.05 6.27 0.20
CA SER A 85 10.80 5.93 1.42
C SER A 85 10.36 4.59 2.00
N TRP A 86 9.04 4.35 2.08
CA TRP A 86 8.50 3.06 2.51
C TRP A 86 8.85 1.93 1.57
N GLY A 87 8.84 2.15 0.26
CA GLY A 87 9.22 1.17 -0.75
C GLY A 87 10.68 0.75 -0.62
N LEU A 88 11.59 1.72 -0.42
CA LEU A 88 13.01 1.44 -0.18
C LEU A 88 13.23 0.69 1.13
N LEU A 89 12.56 1.10 2.22
CA LEU A 89 12.62 0.41 3.51
C LEU A 89 12.06 -1.02 3.42
N ALA A 90 10.93 -1.21 2.75
CA ALA A 90 10.33 -2.53 2.55
C ALA A 90 11.22 -3.43 1.67
N GLY A 91 11.83 -2.87 0.62
CA GLY A 91 12.75 -3.59 -0.26
C GLY A 91 14.01 -4.05 0.47
N THR A 92 14.63 -3.16 1.24
CA THR A 92 15.82 -3.48 2.05
C THR A 92 15.48 -4.47 3.16
N ALA A 93 14.36 -4.30 3.86
CA ALA A 93 13.89 -5.26 4.85
C ALA A 93 13.62 -6.63 4.22
N ARG A 94 12.98 -6.69 3.04
CA ARG A 94 12.74 -7.93 2.30
C ARG A 94 14.05 -8.63 1.94
N ALA A 95 15.05 -7.89 1.42
CA ALA A 95 16.35 -8.45 1.08
C ALA A 95 17.05 -9.05 2.30
N TRP A 96 16.98 -8.37 3.46
CA TRP A 96 17.53 -8.87 4.72
C TRP A 96 16.77 -10.10 5.27
N LEU A 97 15.45 -10.11 5.17
CA LEU A 97 14.63 -11.25 5.58
C LEU A 97 14.85 -12.47 4.69
N ALA A 98 15.05 -12.26 3.40
CA ALA A 98 15.33 -13.32 2.42
C ALA A 98 16.69 -14.01 2.64
N THR A 99 17.53 -13.51 3.54
CA THR A 99 18.79 -14.18 3.93
C THR A 99 18.55 -15.46 4.73
N ASP A 100 17.41 -15.59 5.44
CA ASP A 100 17.08 -16.78 6.23
C ASP A 100 15.58 -17.11 6.11
N ASN A 101 15.28 -18.29 5.57
CA ASN A 101 13.90 -18.74 5.34
C ASN A 101 13.08 -18.80 6.64
N ARG A 102 13.73 -19.04 7.79
CA ARG A 102 13.07 -19.07 9.11
C ARG A 102 12.67 -17.67 9.60
N ARG A 103 13.27 -16.60 9.08
CA ARG A 103 12.86 -15.21 9.35
C ARG A 103 11.62 -14.84 8.54
N LEU A 104 11.57 -15.24 7.27
CA LEU A 104 10.39 -15.09 6.43
C LEU A 104 9.18 -15.84 7.00
N GLU A 105 9.36 -17.10 7.42
CA GLU A 105 8.27 -17.87 8.04
C GLU A 105 7.71 -17.21 9.32
N ARG A 106 8.59 -16.68 10.18
CA ARG A 106 8.18 -15.96 11.39
C ARG A 106 7.42 -14.68 11.06
N LEU A 107 7.91 -13.88 10.11
CA LEU A 107 7.21 -12.68 9.66
C LEU A 107 5.81 -13.00 9.14
N ARG A 108 5.68 -14.05 8.33
CA ARG A 108 4.38 -14.49 7.79
C ARG A 108 3.44 -14.99 8.88
N ALA A 109 3.95 -15.75 9.85
CA ALA A 109 3.15 -16.20 10.98
C ALA A 109 2.64 -15.02 11.81
N THR A 110 3.50 -14.06 12.13
CA THR A 110 3.12 -12.84 12.87
C THR A 110 2.09 -12.02 12.10
N GLY A 111 2.30 -11.79 10.81
CA GLY A 111 1.34 -11.07 9.95
C GLY A 111 -0.02 -11.78 9.88
N GLY A 112 -0.03 -13.10 9.75
CA GLY A 112 -1.25 -13.91 9.77
C GLY A 112 -2.00 -13.82 11.10
N THR A 113 -1.28 -13.87 12.23
CA THR A 113 -1.85 -13.71 13.56
C THR A 113 -2.48 -12.32 13.73
N ILE A 114 -1.79 -11.26 13.31
CA ILE A 114 -2.32 -9.89 13.35
C ILE A 114 -3.60 -9.79 12.51
N MET A 115 -3.63 -10.35 11.30
CA MET A 115 -4.83 -10.35 10.45
C MET A 115 -6.01 -11.12 11.06
N ILE A 116 -5.75 -12.18 11.82
CA ILE A 116 -6.80 -12.91 12.56
C ILE A 116 -7.32 -12.03 13.70
N LEU A 117 -6.44 -11.49 14.54
CA LEU A 117 -6.79 -10.63 15.66
C LEU A 117 -7.59 -9.41 15.21
N LEU A 118 -7.15 -8.74 14.14
CA LEU A 118 -7.86 -7.59 13.58
C LEU A 118 -9.25 -7.98 13.07
N GLY A 119 -9.37 -9.13 12.40
CA GLY A 119 -10.65 -9.65 11.93
C GLY A 119 -11.62 -9.98 13.06
N VAL A 120 -11.12 -10.55 14.15
CA VAL A 120 -11.92 -10.81 15.36
C VAL A 120 -12.34 -9.49 16.03
N ALA A 121 -11.43 -8.54 16.16
CA ALA A 121 -11.72 -7.23 16.74
C ALA A 121 -12.80 -6.47 15.97
N VAL A 122 -12.76 -6.50 14.63
CA VAL A 122 -13.79 -5.90 13.78
C VAL A 122 -15.14 -6.57 13.97
N LEU A 123 -15.19 -7.90 14.05
CA LEU A 123 -16.45 -8.62 14.33
C LEU A 123 -17.03 -8.28 15.69
N ILE A 124 -16.18 -8.23 16.73
CA ILE A 124 -16.59 -7.83 18.08
C ILE A 124 -17.15 -6.41 18.07
N SER A 125 -16.44 -5.47 17.43
CA SER A 125 -16.89 -4.08 17.30
C SER A 125 -18.23 -3.96 16.57
N ALA A 126 -18.43 -4.73 15.50
CA ALA A 126 -19.68 -4.76 14.74
C ALA A 126 -20.86 -5.31 15.56
N VAL A 127 -20.63 -6.26 16.46
CA VAL A 127 -21.67 -6.85 17.33
C VAL A 127 -22.00 -5.96 18.52
N ILE A 128 -21.04 -5.18 19.02
CA ILE A 128 -21.26 -4.25 20.15
C ILE A 128 -21.94 -2.95 19.69
N THR A 129 -21.65 -2.50 18.47
CA THR A 129 -22.13 -1.22 17.93
C THR A 129 -23.42 -1.37 17.11
N GLY A 130 -23.75 -2.58 16.65
CA GLY A 130 -24.98 -2.90 15.91
C GLY A 130 -26.10 -3.34 16.83
#